data_AF-I7CDL1-F1
#
_entry.id   AF-I7CDL1-F1
#
_cell.length_a   1.000
_cell.length_b   1.000
_cell.length_c   1.000
_cell.angle_alpha   90.00
_cell.angle_beta   90.00
_cell.angle_gamma   90.00
#
_symmetry.space_group_name_H-M   'P 1'
#
loop_
_entity.id
_entity.type
_entity.pdbx_description
1 polymer ?
#
loop_
_entity_poly.entity_id
_entity_poly.type
_entity_poly.pdbx_seq_one_letter_code
_entity_poly.pdbx_strand_id
1 'polypeptide(L)' 'MLTENAQATDRIDRLPTELDSAQSKLVYLTLEATGGATVTDLSDGLNMRKLSILSVLSSLSSAGLIERTGSAYVPAN' A
#
# COMPACT_ATOMS: atom_id res chain seq x y z
N MET A 1 -7.80 -23.01 -18.01
CA MET A 1 -6.59 -22.33 -17.51
C MET A 1 -6.99 -21.63 -16.23
N LEU A 2 -6.57 -22.16 -15.07
CA LEU A 2 -6.88 -21.64 -13.73
C LEU A 2 -5.54 -21.41 -13.05
N THR A 3 -4.90 -20.27 -13.32
CA THR A 3 -3.57 -19.97 -12.77
C THR A 3 -3.42 -18.48 -12.54
N GLU A 4 -4.31 -17.89 -11.75
CA GLU A 4 -4.18 -16.48 -11.34
C GLU A 4 -4.16 -16.28 -9.82
N ASN A 5 -4.37 -17.32 -9.00
CA ASN A 5 -4.47 -17.14 -7.54
C ASN A 5 -3.17 -17.40 -6.75
N ALA A 6 -2.15 -18.03 -7.34
CA ALA A 6 -0.91 -18.37 -6.61
C ALA A 6 -0.01 -17.15 -6.36
N GLN A 7 0.01 -16.16 -7.26
CA GLN A 7 0.82 -14.95 -7.10
C GLN A 7 0.25 -13.97 -6.07
N ALA A 8 -1.08 -13.96 -5.88
CA ALA A 8 -1.72 -13.11 -4.88
C ALA A 8 -1.38 -13.57 -3.45
N THR A 9 -1.32 -14.87 -3.21
CA THR A 9 -0.98 -15.44 -1.90
C THR A 9 0.48 -15.18 -1.50
N ASP A 10 1.45 -15.36 -2.42
CA ASP A 10 2.88 -15.06 -2.16
C ASP A 10 3.12 -13.57 -1.81
N ARG A 11 2.34 -12.64 -2.40
CA ARG A 11 2.42 -11.22 -2.04
C ARG A 11 1.90 -10.90 -0.64
N ILE A 12 0.90 -11.65 -0.16
CA ILE A 12 0.34 -11.45 1.18
C ILE A 12 1.33 -11.93 2.26
N ASP A 13 2.06 -13.02 1.99
CA ASP A 13 3.08 -13.54 2.91
C ASP A 13 4.30 -12.61 3.05
N ARG A 14 4.52 -11.72 2.09
CA ARG A 14 5.58 -10.69 2.12
C ARG A 14 5.16 -9.37 2.75
N LEU A 15 3.92 -9.28 3.25
CA LEU A 15 3.49 -8.08 3.95
C LEU A 15 4.33 -7.87 5.21
N PRO A 16 4.80 -6.64 5.47
CA PRO A 16 5.48 -6.32 6.71
C PRO A 16 4.59 -6.70 7.90
N THR A 17 5.13 -7.47 8.84
CA THR A 17 4.41 -7.98 10.01
C THR A 17 3.92 -6.86 10.94
N GLU A 18 4.53 -5.69 10.83
CA GLU A 18 4.21 -4.46 11.55
C GLU A 18 2.88 -3.83 11.09
N LEU A 19 2.28 -4.32 9.99
CA LEU A 19 0.99 -3.85 9.51
C LEU A 19 -0.16 -4.58 10.23
N ASP A 20 -0.64 -4.01 11.32
CA ASP A 20 -1.76 -4.60 12.09
C ASP A 20 -3.13 -4.31 11.46
N SER A 21 -3.25 -3.23 10.68
CA SER A 21 -4.52 -2.80 10.08
C SER A 21 -4.71 -3.35 8.67
N ALA A 22 -5.90 -3.91 8.39
CA ALA A 22 -6.31 -4.30 7.05
C ALA A 22 -6.20 -3.15 6.03
N GLN A 23 -6.48 -1.92 6.47
CA GLN A 23 -6.35 -0.73 5.61
C GLN A 23 -4.89 -0.44 5.27
N SER A 24 -3.98 -0.58 6.24
CA SER A 24 -2.53 -0.39 6.00
C SER A 24 -1.99 -1.43 5.04
N LYS A 25 -2.40 -2.69 5.18
CA LYS A 25 -2.04 -3.77 4.24
C LYS A 25 -2.52 -3.47 2.82
N LEU A 26 -3.77 -3.02 2.66
CA LEU A 26 -4.33 -2.73 1.35
C LEU A 26 -3.64 -1.55 0.65
N VAL A 27 -3.36 -0.47 1.40
CA VAL A 27 -2.60 0.67 0.87
C VAL A 27 -1.19 0.24 0.46
N TYR A 28 -0.48 -0.49 1.32
CA TYR A 28 0.88 -0.97 1.02
C TYR A 28 0.91 -1.89 -0.19
N LEU A 29 0.01 -2.88 -0.28
CA LEU A 29 -0.11 -3.78 -1.44
C LEU A 29 -0.40 -3.02 -2.73
N THR A 30 -1.19 -1.95 -2.66
CA THR A 30 -1.49 -1.13 -3.83
C THR A 30 -0.22 -0.41 -4.31
N LEU A 31 0.54 0.18 -3.40
CA LEU A 31 1.81 0.84 -3.72
C LEU A 31 2.83 -0.15 -4.32
N GLU A 32 2.95 -1.34 -3.74
CA GLU A 32 3.77 -2.44 -4.29
C GLU A 32 3.31 -2.89 -5.67
N ALA A 33 2.00 -2.99 -5.89
CA ALA A 33 1.44 -3.44 -7.16
C ALA A 33 1.60 -2.40 -8.28
N THR A 34 1.55 -1.10 -7.95
CA THR A 34 1.64 0.00 -8.93
C THR A 34 3.05 0.58 -9.07
N GLY A 35 3.98 0.22 -8.19
CA GLY A 35 5.29 0.88 -8.08
C GLY A 35 5.21 2.28 -7.48
N GLY A 36 4.08 2.60 -6.84
CA GLY A 36 3.80 3.89 -6.23
C GLY A 36 2.48 4.53 -6.68
N ALA A 37 1.96 5.45 -5.87
CA ALA A 37 0.69 6.12 -6.13
C ALA A 37 0.60 7.46 -5.39
N THR A 38 -0.23 8.38 -5.88
CA THR A 38 -0.58 9.59 -5.15
C THR A 38 -1.70 9.33 -4.14
N VAL A 39 -1.92 10.27 -3.22
CA VAL A 39 -3.06 10.22 -2.27
C VAL A 39 -4.39 10.16 -3.02
N THR A 40 -4.51 10.84 -4.16
CA THR A 40 -5.73 10.83 -4.97
C THR A 40 -5.94 9.46 -5.60
N ASP A 41 -4.91 8.89 -6.23
CA ASP A 41 -5.01 7.55 -6.85
C ASP A 41 -5.41 6.48 -5.83
N LEU A 42 -4.84 6.53 -4.63
CA LEU A 42 -5.19 5.62 -3.53
C LEU A 42 -6.62 5.84 -3.02
N SER A 43 -7.04 7.10 -2.88
CA SER A 43 -8.39 7.44 -2.43
C SER A 43 -9.45 6.91 -3.40
N ASP A 44 -9.22 7.14 -4.70
CA ASP A 44 -10.15 6.77 -5.76
C ASP A 44 -10.14 5.24 -6.01
N GLY A 45 -8.95 4.64 -6.07
CA GLY A 45 -8.77 3.21 -6.31
C GLY A 45 -9.25 2.32 -5.16
N LEU A 46 -9.11 2.77 -3.91
CA LEU A 46 -9.52 2.02 -2.72
C LEU A 46 -10.88 2.45 -2.18
N ASN A 47 -11.52 3.45 -2.79
CA ASN A 47 -12.77 4.06 -2.31
C ASN A 47 -12.67 4.44 -0.81
N MET A 48 -11.52 4.99 -0.41
CA MET A 48 -11.21 5.40 0.95
C MET A 48 -11.15 6.92 1.05
N ARG A 49 -11.50 7.48 2.21
CA ARG A 49 -11.38 8.92 2.44
C ARG A 49 -9.91 9.35 2.43
N LYS A 50 -9.60 10.49 1.80
CA LYS A 50 -8.23 11.05 1.77
C LYS A 50 -7.59 11.17 3.15
N LEU A 51 -8.34 11.54 4.19
CA LEU A 51 -7.81 11.61 5.56
C LEU A 51 -7.39 10.24 6.10
N SER A 52 -8.15 9.18 5.79
CA SER A 52 -7.79 7.81 6.18
C SER A 52 -6.52 7.37 5.45
N ILE A 53 -6.43 7.65 4.14
CA ILE A 53 -5.23 7.39 3.35
C ILE A 53 -4.01 8.14 3.91
N LEU A 54 -4.14 9.44 4.19
CA LEU A 54 -3.06 10.24 4.76
C LEU A 54 -2.57 9.71 6.12
N SER A 55 -3.50 9.29 6.98
CA SER A 55 -3.17 8.68 8.27
C SER A 55 -2.37 7.38 8.07
N VAL A 56 -2.83 6.51 7.18
CA VAL A 56 -2.13 5.26 6.85
C VAL A 56 -0.74 5.53 6.27
N LEU A 57 -0.62 6.43 5.30
CA LEU A 57 0.67 6.80 4.68
C LEU A 57 1.64 7.38 5.71
N SER A 58 1.14 8.18 6.66
CA SER A 58 1.95 8.70 7.76
C SER A 58 2.51 7.57 8.63
N SER A 59 1.68 6.57 8.97
CA SER A 59 2.11 5.41 9.75
C SER A 59 3.14 4.56 8.99
N LEU A 60 2.88 4.26 7.72
CA LEU A 60 3.78 3.48 6.87
C LEU A 60 5.14 4.18 6.68
N SER A 61 5.13 5.50 6.47
CA SER A 61 6.36 6.29 6.34
C SER A 61 7.13 6.35 7.65
N SER A 62 6.44 6.48 8.79
CA SER A 62 7.07 6.45 10.12
C SER A 62 7.69 5.09 10.44
N ALA A 63 7.13 4.01 9.91
CA ALA A 63 7.67 2.66 10.00
C ALA A 63 8.80 2.38 8.98
N GLY A 64 9.13 3.33 8.11
CA GLY A 64 10.17 3.17 7.08
C GLY A 64 9.79 2.23 5.94
N LEU A 65 8.51 1.91 5.76
CA LEU A 65 8.02 0.97 4.75
C LEU A 65 7.75 1.63 3.39
N ILE A 66 7.58 2.95 3.39
CA ILE A 66 7.36 3.74 2.18
C ILE A 66 8.14 5.05 2.27
N GLU A 67 8.44 5.62 1.12
CA GLU A 67 9.03 6.94 0.97
C GLU A 67 8.17 7.84 0.07
N ARG A 68 8.33 9.15 0.22
CA ARG A 68 7.60 10.14 -0.58
C ARG A 68 8.51 10.70 -1.67
N THR A 69 8.14 10.45 -2.92
CA THR A 69 8.87 10.91 -4.10
C THR A 69 7.98 11.89 -4.88
N GLY A 70 8.27 13.19 -4.71
CA GLY A 70 7.43 14.25 -5.28
C GLY A 70 6.03 14.26 -4.67
N SER A 71 5.01 13.99 -5.46
CA SER A 71 3.61 13.87 -5.02
C SER A 71 3.16 12.43 -4.75
N ALA A 72 3.98 11.45 -5.12
CA ALA A 72 3.70 10.03 -4.99
C ALA A 72 4.37 9.45 -3.73
N TYR A 73 3.81 8.34 -3.28
CA TYR A 73 4.42 7.46 -2.30
C TYR A 73 4.87 6.20 -3.01
N VAL A 74 6.04 5.66 -2.67
CA VAL A 74 6.59 4.43 -3.24
C VAL A 74 7.04 3.51 -2.10
N PRO A 75 7.03 2.18 -2.28
CA PRO A 75 7.61 1.26 -1.31
C PRO A 75 9.08 1.56 -1.06
N ALA A 76 9.51 1.53 0.19
CA ALA A 76 10.91 1.64 0.56
C ALA A 76 11.51 0.23 0.51
N ASN A 77 12.00 -0.16 -0.66
CA ASN A 77 12.57 -1.49 -0.93
C ASN A 77 14.05 -1.39 -1.25
#